data_AF-A0A7X6NRT6-F1
#
_entry.id   AF-A0A7X6NRT6-F1
#
_cell.length_a   1.000
_cell.length_b   1.000
_cell.length_c   1.000
_cell.angle_alpha   90.00
_cell.angle_beta   90.00
_cell.angle_gamma   90.00
#
_symmetry.space_group_name_H-M   'P 1'
#
loop_
_entity.id
_entity.type
_entity.pdbx_description
1 polymer ?
#
loop_
_entity_poly.entity_id
_entity_poly.type
_entity_poly.pdbx_seq_one_letter_code
_entity_poly.pdbx_strand_id
1 'polypeptide(L)'
;MCTLRIGRGPTLADVAVYGVTLSSDTTSLTGRLDGAASTLPGEVEQVRGYAASDEVFVPVAVTPCALHLMPVESGFYRVESVSVKMSPMDYESAEVDITLTRVRGFAAPIFESVVLGSKRVSSSADVTPLAWHAVPASATGYETGVLTPTRAILSGETGDVQIFSEATNHLFNARPMWFLNAADWYDGAPELTVAGHVVTGRQVRNAPADWVLSNGLVRFVGLADGGIRSERWDGAAWSSPGVWRLNRTLTGSSMNPVGAPHTLTVLRNDPACVTIRVAYDAAALVPGSRFVVLLDLSLRRGSTVVEATVTTRGYYMWGFYAPVVWSSAPAAHDSFTDGTFVAAGGTADLGWFGDGSPVSTSKFVGAETRFVQWGWGYLAGRTQQQVAQMYAAAQSERTEVVAR
;
A
#
# COMPACT_ATOMS: atom_id res chain seq x y z
N MET A 1 -21.20 15.53 -23.56
CA MET A 1 -19.89 14.91 -23.23
C MET A 1 -20.11 14.07 -21.99
N CYS A 2 -19.56 12.86 -21.95
CA CYS A 2 -19.66 11.97 -20.80
C CYS A 2 -18.29 11.90 -20.13
N THR A 3 -18.27 11.86 -18.81
CA THR A 3 -17.07 11.65 -18.02
C THR A 3 -17.04 10.20 -17.56
N LEU A 4 -15.91 9.54 -17.82
CA LEU A 4 -15.64 8.21 -17.32
C LEU A 4 -14.58 8.30 -16.24
N ARG A 5 -14.90 7.77 -15.06
CA ARG A 5 -13.92 7.53 -14.02
C ARG A 5 -13.46 6.09 -14.10
N ILE A 6 -12.16 5.90 -14.34
CA ILE A 6 -11.53 4.58 -14.44
C ILE A 6 -10.60 4.44 -13.24
N GLY A 7 -10.75 3.37 -12.48
CA GLY A 7 -9.83 3.01 -11.40
C GLY A 7 -9.73 4.04 -10.26
N ARG A 8 -8.50 4.29 -9.79
CA ARG A 8 -8.22 5.02 -8.55
C ARG A 8 -8.33 6.54 -8.70
N GLY A 9 -8.81 7.19 -7.63
CA GLY A 9 -8.65 8.63 -7.38
C GLY A 9 -9.51 9.60 -8.21
N PRO A 10 -9.67 10.86 -7.76
CA PRO A 10 -10.35 11.96 -8.46
C PRO A 10 -9.44 12.78 -9.40
N THR A 11 -8.11 12.65 -9.28
CA THR A 11 -7.12 13.34 -10.15
C THR A 11 -6.85 12.62 -11.46
N LEU A 12 -7.30 11.37 -11.56
CA LEU A 12 -7.07 10.47 -12.67
C LEU A 12 -8.31 10.44 -13.56
N ALA A 13 -8.48 11.60 -14.22
CA ALA A 13 -9.21 11.80 -15.45
C ALA A 13 -10.66 11.31 -15.45
N ASP A 14 -11.57 12.25 -15.22
CA ASP A 14 -12.79 12.29 -16.01
C ASP A 14 -12.38 12.36 -17.49
N VAL A 15 -12.24 11.21 -18.16
CA VAL A 15 -11.96 11.19 -19.60
C VAL A 15 -13.21 11.69 -20.29
N ALA A 16 -13.07 12.78 -21.01
CA ALA A 16 -14.17 13.38 -21.73
C ALA A 16 -14.39 12.60 -23.02
N VAL A 17 -15.34 11.67 -22.99
CA VAL A 17 -15.57 10.70 -24.08
C VAL A 17 -16.39 11.33 -25.20
N TYR A 18 -15.92 11.14 -26.43
CA TYR A 18 -16.64 11.54 -27.64
C TYR A 18 -16.75 10.42 -28.69
N GLY A 19 -16.05 9.29 -28.53
CA GLY A 19 -16.18 8.12 -29.40
C GLY A 19 -16.26 6.83 -28.59
N VAL A 20 -17.16 5.93 -28.97
CA VAL A 20 -17.27 4.58 -28.39
C VAL A 20 -17.52 3.58 -29.51
N THR A 21 -16.70 2.53 -29.56
CA THR A 21 -16.88 1.38 -30.44
C THR A 21 -17.07 0.12 -29.60
N LEU A 22 -18.06 -0.68 -29.95
CA LEU A 22 -18.42 -1.87 -29.19
C LEU A 22 -18.25 -3.10 -30.08
N SER A 23 -17.60 -4.10 -29.51
CA SER A 23 -17.54 -5.48 -29.97
C SER A 23 -18.09 -6.36 -28.84
N SER A 24 -18.43 -7.62 -29.13
CA SER A 24 -19.20 -8.51 -28.24
C SER A 24 -18.87 -8.42 -26.75
N ASP A 25 -17.58 -8.34 -26.37
CA ASP A 25 -17.13 -8.18 -24.98
C ASP A 25 -16.20 -6.97 -24.77
N THR A 26 -15.90 -6.20 -25.83
CA THR A 26 -14.86 -5.16 -25.83
C THR A 26 -15.45 -3.80 -26.13
N THR A 27 -15.13 -2.83 -25.29
CA THR A 27 -15.47 -1.42 -25.44
C THR A 27 -14.18 -0.65 -25.74
N SER A 28 -14.11 -0.02 -26.90
CA SER A 28 -13.07 0.95 -27.22
C SER A 28 -13.62 2.36 -27.03
N LEU A 29 -12.89 3.18 -26.29
CA LEU A 29 -13.25 4.53 -25.90
C LEU A 29 -12.21 5.47 -26.50
N THR A 30 -12.69 6.49 -27.20
CA THR A 30 -11.86 7.63 -27.63
C THR A 30 -12.37 8.87 -26.91
N GLY A 31 -11.44 9.58 -26.27
CA GLY A 31 -11.74 10.74 -25.46
C GLY A 31 -10.58 11.70 -25.38
N ARG A 32 -10.77 12.74 -24.57
CA ARG A 32 -9.77 13.75 -24.29
C ARG A 32 -9.56 13.89 -22.79
N LEU A 33 -8.31 14.05 -22.40
CA LEU A 33 -7.91 14.48 -21.07
C LEU A 33 -7.52 15.95 -21.16
N ASP A 34 -8.20 16.81 -20.40
CA ASP A 34 -7.90 18.23 -20.29
C ASP A 34 -7.30 18.51 -18.91
N GLY A 35 -6.26 19.33 -18.85
CA GLY A 35 -5.56 19.62 -17.59
C GLY A 35 -4.66 20.85 -17.69
N ALA A 36 -4.13 21.29 -16.56
CA ALA A 36 -3.13 22.36 -16.57
C ALA A 36 -1.80 21.83 -17.12
N ALA A 37 -1.05 22.65 -17.86
CA ALA A 37 0.26 22.27 -18.41
C ALA A 37 1.26 21.74 -17.36
N SER A 38 1.10 22.14 -16.09
CA SER A 38 1.93 21.66 -14.98
C SER A 38 1.54 20.27 -14.45
N THR A 39 0.30 19.82 -14.65
CA THR A 39 -0.23 18.57 -14.07
C THR A 39 -0.50 17.49 -15.13
N LEU A 40 -0.89 17.90 -16.34
CA LEU A 40 -1.27 17.00 -17.43
C LEU A 40 -0.20 15.95 -17.76
N PRO A 41 1.12 16.26 -17.81
CA PRO A 41 2.12 15.23 -18.07
C PRO A 41 2.11 14.10 -17.01
N GLY A 42 1.86 14.45 -15.74
CA GLY A 42 1.72 13.47 -14.67
C GLY A 42 0.47 12.60 -14.87
N GLU A 43 -0.66 13.22 -15.16
CA GLU A 43 -1.94 12.54 -15.40
C GLU A 43 -1.89 11.61 -16.62
N VAL A 44 -1.22 12.01 -17.71
CA VAL A 44 -1.00 11.18 -18.90
C VAL A 44 -0.21 9.92 -18.57
N GLU A 45 0.88 10.04 -17.80
CA GLU A 45 1.68 8.88 -17.39
C GLU A 45 0.88 7.94 -16.47
N GLN A 46 0.00 8.50 -15.63
CA GLN A 46 -0.90 7.69 -14.81
C GLN A 46 -1.95 6.95 -15.67
N VAL A 47 -2.56 7.60 -16.67
CA VAL A 47 -3.47 6.92 -17.61
C VAL A 47 -2.75 5.78 -18.36
N ARG A 48 -1.52 6.00 -18.81
CA ARG A 48 -0.67 4.94 -19.41
C ARG A 48 -0.38 3.80 -18.44
N GLY A 49 -0.24 4.11 -17.15
CA GLY A 49 -0.03 3.14 -16.08
C GLY A 49 -1.08 2.03 -16.01
N TYR A 50 -2.32 2.27 -16.47
CA TYR A 50 -3.36 1.24 -16.51
C TYR A 50 -3.02 0.05 -17.44
N ALA A 51 -2.29 0.27 -18.53
CA ALA A 51 -1.88 -0.81 -19.44
C ALA A 51 -0.78 -1.71 -18.83
N ALA A 52 -0.04 -1.20 -17.84
CA ALA A 52 1.04 -1.92 -17.15
C ALA A 52 0.72 -2.15 -15.66
N SER A 53 -0.57 -2.13 -15.31
CA SER A 53 -1.02 -2.24 -13.92
C SER A 53 -0.95 -3.67 -13.40
N ASP A 54 -0.70 -3.81 -12.10
CA ASP A 54 -0.85 -5.10 -11.41
C ASP A 54 -2.34 -5.45 -11.18
N GLU A 55 -3.23 -4.46 -11.32
CA GLU A 55 -4.66 -4.64 -11.17
C GLU A 55 -5.22 -5.45 -12.36
N VAL A 56 -5.69 -6.67 -12.08
CA VAL A 56 -6.27 -7.56 -13.10
C VAL A 56 -7.56 -6.98 -13.70
N PHE A 57 -8.25 -6.13 -12.94
CA PHE A 57 -9.46 -5.43 -13.32
C PHE A 57 -9.58 -4.13 -12.52
N VAL A 58 -10.27 -3.15 -13.09
CA VAL A 58 -10.51 -1.83 -12.51
C VAL A 58 -12.01 -1.54 -12.50
N PRO A 59 -12.53 -0.84 -11.48
CA PRO A 59 -13.88 -0.32 -11.53
C PRO A 59 -13.94 0.83 -12.53
N VAL A 60 -15.01 0.87 -13.31
CA VAL A 60 -15.37 1.99 -14.17
C VAL A 60 -16.71 2.51 -13.68
N ALA A 61 -16.77 3.80 -13.41
CA ALA A 61 -18.01 4.50 -13.07
C ALA A 61 -18.33 5.48 -14.19
N VAL A 62 -19.55 5.36 -14.73
CA VAL A 62 -20.06 6.23 -15.79
C VAL A 62 -20.96 7.28 -15.15
N THR A 63 -20.62 8.56 -15.30
CA THR A 63 -21.51 9.64 -14.87
C THR A 63 -22.65 9.78 -15.87
N PRO A 64 -23.92 9.78 -15.43
CA PRO A 64 -25.06 9.94 -16.33
C PRO A 64 -24.92 11.22 -17.18
N CYS A 65 -25.00 11.07 -18.49
CA CYS A 65 -24.88 12.14 -19.47
C CYS A 65 -25.99 11.99 -20.52
N ALA A 66 -26.15 13.00 -21.41
CA ALA A 66 -27.14 12.97 -22.50
C ALA A 66 -27.01 11.76 -23.45
N LEU A 67 -25.91 10.99 -23.34
CA LEU A 67 -25.71 9.70 -23.98
C LEU A 67 -26.07 8.54 -23.03
N HIS A 68 -27.21 8.61 -22.32
CA HIS A 68 -27.78 7.49 -21.56
C HIS A 68 -27.92 6.21 -22.42
N LEU A 69 -27.90 6.36 -23.75
CA LEU A 69 -27.91 5.30 -24.75
C LEU A 69 -26.53 4.67 -25.02
N MET A 70 -25.45 5.12 -24.37
CA MET A 70 -24.15 4.45 -24.44
C MET A 70 -24.22 3.14 -23.63
N PRO A 71 -23.88 1.99 -24.22
CA PRO A 71 -23.95 0.70 -23.54
C PRO A 71 -22.71 0.42 -22.68
N VAL A 72 -21.98 1.47 -22.28
CA VAL A 72 -20.93 1.38 -21.27
C VAL A 72 -21.62 1.48 -19.92
N GLU A 73 -21.62 0.39 -19.17
CA GLU A 73 -22.23 0.32 -17.85
C GLU A 73 -21.17 0.46 -16.76
N SER A 74 -21.52 1.06 -15.63
CA SER A 74 -20.65 1.03 -14.45
C SER A 74 -20.43 -0.42 -14.01
N GLY A 75 -19.19 -0.78 -13.67
CA GLY A 75 -18.82 -2.16 -13.36
C GLY A 75 -17.33 -2.40 -13.37
N PHE A 76 -16.92 -3.66 -13.45
CA PHE A 76 -15.50 -4.04 -13.51
C PHE A 76 -15.06 -4.35 -14.94
N TYR A 77 -13.91 -3.82 -15.30
CA TYR A 77 -13.33 -3.95 -16.64
C TYR A 77 -11.86 -4.35 -16.55
N ARG A 78 -11.39 -5.07 -17.57
CA ARG A 78 -9.98 -5.30 -17.83
C ARG A 78 -9.50 -4.24 -18.82
N VAL A 79 -8.39 -3.59 -18.51
CA VAL A 79 -7.76 -2.66 -19.45
C VAL A 79 -6.86 -3.47 -20.38
N GLU A 80 -7.22 -3.53 -21.67
CA GLU A 80 -6.46 -4.29 -22.67
C GLU A 80 -5.36 -3.44 -23.30
N SER A 81 -5.66 -2.16 -23.55
CA SER A 81 -4.69 -1.22 -24.09
C SER A 81 -5.07 0.22 -23.75
N VAL A 82 -4.04 1.05 -23.65
CA VAL A 82 -4.14 2.49 -23.49
C VAL A 82 -3.17 3.14 -24.46
N SER A 83 -3.66 4.09 -25.25
CA SER A 83 -2.84 4.97 -26.07
C SER A 83 -3.15 6.40 -25.68
N VAL A 84 -2.10 7.18 -25.42
CA VAL A 84 -2.23 8.61 -25.14
C VAL A 84 -1.34 9.38 -26.08
N LYS A 85 -1.95 10.28 -26.85
CA LYS A 85 -1.29 11.17 -27.80
C LYS A 85 -1.38 12.59 -27.28
N MET A 86 -0.24 13.21 -27.06
CA MET A 86 -0.14 14.60 -26.66
C MET A 86 0.67 15.34 -27.73
N SER A 87 0.16 16.48 -28.19
CA SER A 87 0.89 17.30 -29.15
C SER A 87 2.03 18.01 -28.43
N PRO A 88 3.26 18.06 -28.97
CA PRO A 88 4.36 18.78 -28.34
C PRO A 88 4.10 20.29 -28.14
N MET A 89 3.11 20.84 -28.84
CA MET A 89 2.73 22.26 -28.76
C MET A 89 1.47 22.49 -27.92
N ASP A 90 0.78 21.44 -27.47
CA ASP A 90 -0.41 21.52 -26.63
C ASP A 90 -0.21 20.69 -25.37
N TYR A 91 0.10 21.38 -24.28
CA TYR A 91 0.27 20.79 -22.95
C TYR A 91 -0.99 20.90 -22.10
N GLU A 92 -2.10 21.37 -22.66
CA GLU A 92 -3.37 21.53 -21.94
C GLU A 92 -4.38 20.43 -22.29
N SER A 93 -4.12 19.66 -23.35
CA SER A 93 -4.94 18.52 -23.72
C SER A 93 -4.15 17.31 -24.24
N ALA A 94 -4.70 16.11 -24.03
CA ALA A 94 -4.19 14.86 -24.60
C ALA A 94 -5.35 14.00 -25.13
N GLU A 95 -5.19 13.44 -26.32
CA GLU A 95 -6.13 12.44 -26.86
C GLU A 95 -5.85 11.08 -26.23
N VAL A 96 -6.91 10.39 -25.84
CA VAL A 96 -6.87 9.13 -25.11
C VAL A 96 -7.71 8.10 -25.84
N ASP A 97 -7.08 6.99 -26.22
CA ASP A 97 -7.74 5.80 -26.76
C ASP A 97 -7.56 4.65 -25.73
N ILE A 98 -8.66 4.13 -25.18
CA ILE A 98 -8.64 3.05 -24.19
C ILE A 98 -9.48 1.89 -24.70
N THR A 99 -8.94 0.67 -24.65
CA THR A 99 -9.69 -0.55 -24.92
C THR A 99 -9.92 -1.30 -23.62
N LEU A 100 -11.19 -1.55 -23.31
CA LEU A 100 -11.65 -2.22 -22.12
C LEU A 100 -12.42 -3.49 -22.48
N THR A 101 -12.21 -4.57 -21.75
CA THR A 101 -13.07 -5.76 -21.81
C THR A 101 -13.88 -5.85 -20.53
N ARG A 102 -15.20 -5.90 -20.61
CA ARG A 102 -16.03 -6.04 -19.40
C ARG A 102 -15.73 -7.38 -18.75
N VAL A 103 -15.56 -7.40 -17.43
CA VAL A 103 -15.51 -8.66 -16.68
C VAL A 103 -16.88 -9.31 -16.85
N ARG A 104 -16.93 -10.47 -17.52
CA ARG A 104 -18.18 -11.15 -17.92
C ARG A 104 -19.13 -11.30 -16.72
N GLY A 105 -20.41 -11.05 -16.99
CA GLY A 105 -21.50 -11.01 -16.01
C GLY A 105 -22.26 -9.70 -16.09
N PHE A 106 -23.58 -9.74 -16.33
CA PHE A 106 -24.45 -8.59 -16.05
C PHE A 106 -24.58 -8.38 -14.53
N ALA A 107 -24.45 -9.46 -13.76
CA ALA A 107 -24.36 -9.45 -12.30
C ALA A 107 -22.94 -9.08 -11.83
N ALA A 108 -22.83 -8.50 -10.63
CA ALA A 108 -21.55 -8.19 -10.00
C ALA A 108 -20.67 -9.45 -9.90
N PRO A 109 -19.36 -9.36 -10.20
CA PRO A 109 -18.47 -10.51 -10.15
C PRO A 109 -18.32 -11.04 -8.72
N ILE A 110 -18.09 -12.36 -8.61
CA ILE A 110 -17.64 -12.98 -7.36
C ILE A 110 -16.13 -12.87 -7.30
N PHE A 111 -15.64 -12.24 -6.24
CA PHE A 111 -14.23 -12.15 -5.90
C PHE A 111 -13.82 -13.32 -5.02
N GLU A 112 -12.62 -13.83 -5.26
CA GLU A 112 -11.93 -14.78 -4.39
C GLU A 112 -10.64 -14.13 -3.92
N SER A 113 -10.44 -14.08 -2.61
CA SER A 113 -9.16 -13.71 -2.03
C SER A 113 -8.32 -14.97 -1.86
N VAL A 114 -7.25 -15.11 -2.65
CA VAL A 114 -6.29 -16.21 -2.48
C VAL A 114 -5.34 -15.83 -1.36
N VAL A 115 -5.60 -16.34 -0.16
CA VAL A 115 -4.77 -16.08 1.02
C VAL A 115 -3.79 -17.24 1.18
N LEU A 116 -2.53 -16.97 0.90
CA LEU A 116 -1.43 -17.91 1.11
C LEU A 116 -0.54 -17.37 2.22
N GLY A 117 -0.13 -18.17 3.19
CA GLY A 117 0.84 -17.68 4.17
C GLY A 117 1.44 -18.71 5.09
N SER A 118 2.33 -18.21 5.94
CA SER A 118 3.01 -18.98 6.97
C SER A 118 3.54 -18.05 8.06
N LYS A 119 4.22 -18.62 9.06
CA LYS A 119 4.99 -17.83 10.02
C LYS A 119 6.17 -17.16 9.31
N ARG A 120 6.29 -15.84 9.48
CA ARG A 120 7.41 -15.04 8.96
C ARG A 120 8.71 -15.50 9.61
N VAL A 121 9.74 -15.76 8.79
CA VAL A 121 11.08 -16.16 9.26
C VAL A 121 11.69 -15.12 10.20
N SER A 122 11.39 -13.84 9.96
CA SER A 122 11.86 -12.72 10.78
C SER A 122 11.02 -12.48 12.05
N SER A 123 9.99 -13.27 12.32
CA SER A 123 9.22 -13.16 13.56
C SER A 123 9.85 -13.98 14.69
N SER A 124 9.74 -13.50 15.93
CA SER A 124 10.21 -14.22 17.11
C SER A 124 9.60 -15.63 17.19
N ALA A 125 10.40 -16.60 17.69
CA ALA A 125 9.95 -17.97 17.92
C ALA A 125 8.69 -18.04 18.81
N ASP A 126 8.54 -17.11 19.76
CA ASP A 126 7.45 -17.10 20.74
C ASP A 126 6.14 -16.48 20.21
N VAL A 127 6.18 -15.81 19.04
CA VAL A 127 4.98 -15.23 18.44
C VAL A 127 4.31 -16.25 17.53
N THR A 128 3.13 -16.73 17.93
CA THR A 128 2.25 -17.51 17.05
C THR A 128 1.63 -16.57 16.03
N PRO A 129 1.75 -16.82 14.72
CA PRO A 129 1.14 -15.93 13.74
C PRO A 129 -0.39 -16.01 13.83
N LEU A 130 -1.07 -14.94 13.43
CA LEU A 130 -2.52 -14.86 13.33
C LEU A 130 -2.87 -14.61 11.87
N ALA A 131 -3.38 -15.62 11.18
CA ALA A 131 -3.78 -15.51 9.79
C ALA A 131 -4.95 -14.54 9.66
N TRP A 132 -4.84 -13.58 8.76
CA TRP A 132 -5.86 -12.57 8.55
C TRP A 132 -6.02 -12.21 7.06
N HIS A 133 -7.13 -11.54 6.76
CA HIS A 133 -7.48 -11.00 5.46
C HIS A 133 -8.41 -9.80 5.66
N ALA A 134 -8.42 -8.85 4.73
CA ALA A 134 -9.25 -7.65 4.80
C ALA A 134 -9.97 -7.36 3.48
N VAL A 135 -11.21 -6.90 3.58
CA VAL A 135 -12.07 -6.49 2.45
C VAL A 135 -12.78 -5.18 2.78
N PRO A 136 -13.28 -4.41 1.79
CA PRO A 136 -14.21 -3.32 2.03
C PRO A 136 -15.34 -3.70 2.99
N ALA A 137 -15.72 -2.81 3.90
CA ALA A 137 -16.80 -3.10 4.82
C ALA A 137 -18.18 -3.23 4.16
N SER A 138 -18.32 -2.73 2.94
CA SER A 138 -19.47 -2.91 2.06
C SER A 138 -19.48 -4.28 1.35
N ALA A 139 -18.42 -5.09 1.46
CA ALA A 139 -18.41 -6.44 0.89
C ALA A 139 -19.46 -7.32 1.56
N THR A 140 -20.16 -8.10 0.74
CA THR A 140 -21.26 -8.97 1.15
C THR A 140 -21.03 -10.41 0.70
N GLY A 141 -21.73 -11.35 1.35
CA GLY A 141 -21.66 -12.78 1.02
C GLY A 141 -20.29 -13.41 1.28
N TYR A 142 -19.62 -13.00 2.35
CA TYR A 142 -18.32 -13.54 2.74
C TYR A 142 -18.43 -15.03 3.11
N GLU A 143 -17.86 -15.90 2.28
CA GLU A 143 -17.95 -17.36 2.37
C GLU A 143 -16.55 -17.98 2.47
N THR A 144 -16.32 -18.82 3.48
CA THR A 144 -15.04 -19.49 3.73
C THR A 144 -15.19 -21.01 3.92
N GLY A 145 -16.28 -21.59 3.42
CA GLY A 145 -16.63 -22.99 3.64
C GLY A 145 -16.97 -23.26 5.10
N VAL A 146 -16.28 -24.21 5.71
CA VAL A 146 -16.50 -24.58 7.12
C VAL A 146 -15.80 -23.66 8.12
N LEU A 147 -14.94 -22.75 7.65
CA LEU A 147 -14.23 -21.82 8.53
C LEU A 147 -15.15 -20.68 8.93
N THR A 148 -15.11 -20.28 10.20
CA THR A 148 -15.81 -19.09 10.72
C THR A 148 -14.80 -18.12 11.34
N PRO A 149 -14.15 -17.27 10.53
CA PRO A 149 -13.19 -16.30 11.04
C PRO A 149 -13.83 -15.28 11.97
N THR A 150 -13.03 -14.76 12.91
CA THR A 150 -13.43 -13.61 13.72
C THR A 150 -13.41 -12.35 12.85
N ARG A 151 -14.49 -11.57 12.90
CA ARG A 151 -14.65 -10.33 12.15
C ARG A 151 -14.46 -9.11 13.05
N ALA A 152 -13.70 -8.13 12.59
CA ALA A 152 -13.59 -6.80 13.17
C ALA A 152 -13.76 -5.75 12.06
N ILE A 153 -14.34 -4.59 12.40
CA ILE A 153 -14.43 -3.44 11.49
C ILE A 153 -13.47 -2.36 11.98
N LEU A 154 -12.68 -1.81 11.06
CA LEU A 154 -11.87 -0.63 11.32
C LEU A 154 -12.33 0.51 10.41
N SER A 155 -12.49 1.69 10.98
CA SER A 155 -12.82 2.90 10.24
C SER A 155 -11.56 3.61 9.76
N GLY A 156 -11.50 3.88 8.45
CA GLY A 156 -10.43 4.63 7.80
C GLY A 156 -10.95 5.89 7.12
N GLU A 157 -10.03 6.77 6.72
CA GLU A 157 -10.33 7.98 5.94
C GLU A 157 -11.04 7.64 4.62
N THR A 158 -10.61 6.57 3.95
CA THR A 158 -11.11 6.16 2.63
C THR A 158 -12.25 5.16 2.69
N GLY A 159 -12.83 4.94 3.87
CA GLY A 159 -13.90 3.98 4.11
C GLY A 159 -13.58 2.95 5.19
N ASP A 160 -14.61 2.24 5.61
CA ASP A 160 -14.49 1.18 6.60
C ASP A 160 -13.95 -0.11 5.95
N VAL A 161 -13.16 -0.86 6.71
CA VAL A 161 -12.58 -2.15 6.29
C VAL A 161 -13.00 -3.24 7.25
N GLN A 162 -13.44 -4.36 6.71
CA GLN A 162 -13.67 -5.59 7.47
C GLN A 162 -12.42 -6.45 7.48
N ILE A 163 -12.02 -6.91 8.67
CA ILE A 163 -10.84 -7.74 8.88
C ILE A 163 -11.30 -9.06 9.48
N PHE A 164 -10.97 -10.13 8.77
CA PHE A 164 -11.24 -11.50 9.13
C PHE A 164 -9.94 -12.11 9.64
N SER A 165 -9.95 -12.67 10.85
CA SER A 165 -8.77 -13.28 11.47
C SER A 165 -9.12 -14.60 12.13
N GLU A 166 -8.17 -15.52 12.16
CA GLU A 166 -8.41 -16.89 12.61
C GLU A 166 -7.17 -17.47 13.31
N ALA A 167 -7.31 -17.84 14.58
CA ALA A 167 -6.19 -18.18 15.47
C ALA A 167 -5.58 -19.57 15.21
N THR A 168 -6.33 -20.49 14.60
CA THR A 168 -5.83 -21.81 14.18
C THR A 168 -5.10 -21.77 12.83
N ASN A 169 -5.02 -20.58 12.22
CA ASN A 169 -4.29 -20.28 10.99
C ASN A 169 -4.75 -21.06 9.75
N HIS A 170 -5.96 -21.61 9.74
CA HIS A 170 -6.52 -22.26 8.55
C HIS A 170 -6.77 -21.26 7.41
N LEU A 171 -6.84 -19.96 7.73
CA LEU A 171 -6.94 -18.90 6.73
C LEU A 171 -5.68 -18.77 5.85
N PHE A 172 -4.52 -19.33 6.23
CA PHE A 172 -3.30 -19.33 5.40
C PHE A 172 -3.39 -20.08 4.09
N ASN A 173 -4.43 -20.88 3.88
CA ASN A 173 -4.66 -21.58 2.62
C ASN A 173 -6.16 -21.55 2.27
N ALA A 174 -6.83 -20.46 2.68
CA ALA A 174 -8.23 -20.27 2.41
C ALA A 174 -8.43 -19.44 1.14
N ARG A 175 -9.63 -19.58 0.59
CA ARG A 175 -10.12 -18.84 -0.57
C ARG A 175 -11.45 -18.18 -0.23
N PRO A 176 -11.47 -17.15 0.66
CA PRO A 176 -12.71 -16.45 0.95
C PRO A 176 -13.32 -15.87 -0.31
N MET A 177 -14.61 -16.13 -0.52
CA MET A 177 -15.38 -15.53 -1.60
C MET A 177 -16.25 -14.40 -1.07
N TRP A 178 -16.41 -13.35 -1.87
CA TRP A 178 -17.23 -12.18 -1.53
C TRP A 178 -17.61 -11.44 -2.81
N PHE A 179 -18.58 -10.53 -2.72
CA PHE A 179 -18.95 -9.65 -3.82
C PHE A 179 -19.13 -8.21 -3.32
N LEU A 180 -18.98 -7.26 -4.24
CA LEU A 180 -18.89 -5.84 -3.93
C LEU A 180 -19.32 -5.00 -5.14
N ASN A 181 -19.86 -3.81 -4.88
CA ASN A 181 -20.09 -2.83 -5.93
C ASN A 181 -18.77 -2.23 -6.43
N ALA A 182 -18.73 -1.85 -7.71
CA ALA A 182 -17.55 -1.20 -8.29
C ALA A 182 -17.15 0.11 -7.59
N ALA A 183 -18.12 0.86 -7.06
CA ALA A 183 -17.87 2.13 -6.37
C ALA A 183 -17.04 1.95 -5.08
N ASP A 184 -17.18 0.81 -4.41
CA ASP A 184 -16.60 0.56 -3.08
C ASP A 184 -15.25 -0.19 -3.17
N TRP A 185 -14.77 -0.49 -4.39
CA TRP A 185 -13.62 -1.37 -4.64
C TRP A 185 -12.33 -0.92 -3.95
N TYR A 186 -12.13 0.40 -3.87
CA TYR A 186 -10.94 1.00 -3.28
C TYR A 186 -11.08 1.37 -1.80
N ASP A 187 -12.20 1.03 -1.15
CA ASP A 187 -12.40 1.31 0.27
C ASP A 187 -11.34 0.61 1.11
N GLY A 188 -10.54 1.42 1.82
CA GLY A 188 -9.38 0.99 2.60
C GLY A 188 -8.28 0.26 1.81
N ALA A 189 -8.32 0.30 0.48
CA ALA A 189 -7.23 -0.18 -0.36
C ALA A 189 -5.98 0.69 -0.11
N PRO A 190 -4.78 0.09 -0.11
CA PRO A 190 -3.55 0.86 -0.04
C PRO A 190 -3.38 1.68 -1.32
N GLU A 191 -3.14 2.98 -1.20
CA GLU A 191 -2.91 3.96 -2.25
C GLU A 191 -1.52 4.60 -2.09
N LEU A 192 -0.85 4.81 -3.22
CA LEU A 192 0.39 5.57 -3.30
C LEU A 192 0.11 6.88 -4.01
N THR A 193 0.52 7.98 -3.40
CA THR A 193 0.62 9.31 -4.04
C THR A 193 2.09 9.67 -4.18
N VAL A 194 2.51 10.18 -5.34
CA VAL A 194 3.88 10.65 -5.59
C VAL A 194 3.82 12.01 -6.27
N ALA A 195 4.54 13.00 -5.74
CA ALA A 195 4.53 14.36 -6.27
C ALA A 195 3.12 14.95 -6.44
N GLY A 196 2.21 14.65 -5.51
CA GLY A 196 0.81 15.08 -5.55
C GLY A 196 -0.13 14.29 -6.48
N HIS A 197 0.36 13.26 -7.17
CA HIS A 197 -0.47 12.42 -8.05
C HIS A 197 -0.68 11.02 -7.47
N VAL A 198 -1.94 10.57 -7.46
CA VAL A 198 -2.26 9.17 -7.18
C VAL A 198 -1.64 8.29 -8.25
N VAL A 199 -0.95 7.23 -7.83
CA VAL A 199 -0.22 6.34 -8.72
C VAL A 199 -1.10 5.21 -9.23
N THR A 200 -1.13 5.04 -10.53
CA THR A 200 -1.72 3.90 -11.24
C THR A 200 -0.64 3.06 -11.91
N GLY A 201 -0.75 1.74 -11.76
CA GLY A 201 0.31 0.83 -12.18
C GLY A 201 1.64 1.11 -11.47
N ARG A 202 2.76 1.08 -12.21
CA ARG A 202 4.11 1.16 -11.61
C ARG A 202 4.96 2.33 -12.07
N GLN A 203 4.48 3.10 -13.05
CA GLN A 203 5.22 4.23 -13.61
C GLN A 203 4.98 5.48 -12.77
N VAL A 204 6.06 6.02 -12.22
CA VAL A 204 6.01 7.22 -11.36
C VAL A 204 7.14 8.16 -11.71
N ARG A 205 6.89 9.46 -11.51
CA ARG A 205 7.96 10.45 -11.45
C ARG A 205 8.90 10.08 -10.30
N ASN A 206 10.21 10.19 -10.54
CA ASN A 206 11.17 10.03 -9.45
C ASN A 206 11.09 11.23 -8.49
N ALA A 207 10.29 11.09 -7.43
CA ALA A 207 10.16 12.07 -6.33
C ALA A 207 10.37 11.36 -4.99
N PRO A 208 11.62 10.98 -4.66
CA PRO A 208 11.91 10.10 -3.52
C PRO A 208 11.65 10.74 -2.15
N ALA A 209 11.50 12.06 -2.11
CA ALA A 209 11.20 12.85 -0.93
C ALA A 209 9.73 13.30 -0.84
N ASP A 210 8.90 12.96 -1.83
CA ASP A 210 7.51 13.42 -1.93
C ASP A 210 6.61 12.26 -2.37
N TRP A 211 6.32 11.40 -1.40
CA TRP A 211 5.40 10.29 -1.56
C TRP A 211 4.60 10.03 -0.28
N VAL A 212 3.39 9.52 -0.46
CA VAL A 212 2.48 9.11 0.61
C VAL A 212 1.97 7.71 0.29
N LEU A 213 2.22 6.76 1.18
CA LEU A 213 1.65 5.41 1.14
C LEU A 213 0.60 5.29 2.24
N SER A 214 -0.67 5.18 1.89
CA SER A 214 -1.81 5.18 2.82
C SER A 214 -2.74 4.00 2.54
N ASN A 215 -3.44 3.47 3.54
CA ASN A 215 -4.60 2.60 3.31
C ASN A 215 -5.86 3.13 4.01
N GLY A 216 -5.88 4.43 4.31
CA GLY A 216 -6.96 5.09 5.05
C GLY A 216 -6.92 4.86 6.57
N LEU A 217 -6.28 3.80 7.06
CA LEU A 217 -6.08 3.57 8.51
C LEU A 217 -4.78 4.20 8.99
N VAL A 218 -3.72 3.98 8.22
CA VAL A 218 -2.36 4.41 8.51
C VAL A 218 -1.76 4.97 7.22
N ARG A 219 -0.88 5.96 7.35
CA ARG A 219 -0.11 6.46 6.22
C ARG A 219 1.33 6.75 6.57
N PHE A 220 2.19 6.62 5.57
CA PHE A 220 3.62 6.81 5.66
C PHE A 220 4.02 7.83 4.61
N VAL A 221 4.72 8.88 5.04
CA VAL A 221 5.10 10.03 4.22
C VAL A 221 6.60 10.10 4.14
N GLY A 222 7.16 10.05 2.93
CA GLY A 222 8.58 10.29 2.69
C GLY A 222 8.96 11.74 2.96
N LEU A 223 10.15 11.97 3.51
CA LEU A 223 10.70 13.29 3.79
C LEU A 223 12.04 13.48 3.07
N ALA A 224 12.39 14.75 2.81
CA ALA A 224 13.63 15.12 2.11
C ALA A 224 14.92 14.72 2.85
N ASP A 225 14.87 14.59 4.18
CA ASP A 225 16.01 14.17 5.01
C ASP A 225 16.17 12.64 5.11
N GLY A 226 15.34 11.87 4.40
CA GLY A 226 15.29 10.41 4.51
C GLY A 226 14.41 9.90 5.66
N GLY A 227 13.75 10.81 6.38
CA GLY A 227 12.73 10.43 7.35
C GLY A 227 11.47 9.87 6.69
N ILE A 228 10.77 9.01 7.42
CA ILE A 228 9.47 8.49 7.08
C ILE A 228 8.53 8.86 8.22
N ARG A 229 7.66 9.83 7.98
CA ARG A 229 6.64 10.19 8.96
C ARG A 229 5.52 9.16 8.90
N SER A 230 5.24 8.53 10.04
CA SER A 230 4.06 7.70 10.19
C SER A 230 2.90 8.54 10.72
N GLU A 231 1.69 8.29 10.24
CA GLU A 231 0.46 8.93 10.73
C GLU A 231 -0.68 7.90 10.81
N ARG A 232 -1.63 8.12 11.72
CA ARG A 232 -2.85 7.32 11.85
C ARG A 232 -4.08 8.18 11.67
N TRP A 233 -5.13 7.57 11.17
CA TRP A 233 -6.47 8.14 11.19
C TRP A 233 -7.10 7.94 12.56
N ASP A 234 -7.66 8.99 13.15
CA ASP A 234 -8.38 8.92 14.44
C ASP A 234 -9.91 9.00 14.30
N GLY A 235 -10.42 9.01 13.05
CA GLY A 235 -11.83 9.21 12.73
C GLY A 235 -12.16 10.62 12.23
N ALA A 236 -11.27 11.60 12.47
CA ALA A 236 -11.49 12.99 12.04
C ALA A 236 -10.26 13.63 11.40
N ALA A 237 -9.05 13.26 11.85
CA ALA A 237 -7.80 13.82 11.36
C ALA A 237 -6.67 12.80 11.36
N TRP A 238 -5.64 13.11 10.59
CA TRP A 238 -4.36 12.41 10.66
C TRP A 238 -3.54 12.93 11.83
N SER A 239 -3.14 12.02 12.72
CA SER A 239 -2.23 12.33 13.83
C SER A 239 -0.87 11.66 13.60
N SER A 240 0.21 12.42 13.78
CA SER A 240 1.58 11.91 13.63
C SER A 240 2.19 11.55 14.99
N PRO A 241 2.41 10.26 15.29
CA PRO A 241 3.18 9.85 16.46
C PRO A 241 4.68 10.14 16.31
N GLY A 242 5.22 10.26 15.09
CA GLY A 242 6.64 10.55 14.90
C GLY A 242 7.23 10.24 13.52
N VAL A 243 8.54 10.47 13.43
CA VAL A 243 9.36 10.27 12.21
C VAL A 243 10.36 9.15 12.42
N TRP A 244 10.37 8.21 11.49
CA TRP A 244 11.28 7.06 11.43
C TRP A 244 12.45 7.38 10.54
N ARG A 245 13.66 7.09 10.98
CA ARG A 245 14.87 7.25 10.16
C ARG A 245 15.61 5.94 10.09
N LEU A 246 15.91 5.50 8.87
CA LEU A 246 16.82 4.38 8.68
C LEU A 246 18.23 4.84 9.06
N ASN A 247 18.86 4.10 9.96
CA ASN A 247 20.18 4.39 10.49
C ASN A 247 21.06 3.15 10.38
N ARG A 248 22.37 3.41 10.32
CA ARG A 248 23.40 2.40 10.52
C ARG A 248 24.09 2.62 11.86
N THR A 249 24.41 1.53 12.55
CA THR A 249 25.27 1.54 13.73
C THR A 249 26.65 0.99 13.37
N LEU A 250 27.67 1.71 13.82
CA LEU A 250 29.08 1.33 13.78
C LEU A 250 29.51 1.16 15.23
N THR A 251 29.53 -0.05 15.77
CA THR A 251 30.16 -0.42 17.06
C THR A 251 30.18 0.71 18.12
N GLY A 252 29.12 0.83 18.93
CA GLY A 252 28.96 1.90 19.92
C GLY A 252 27.54 2.50 19.89
N SER A 253 27.36 3.67 20.53
CA SER A 253 26.08 4.38 20.61
C SER A 253 25.83 5.40 19.48
N SER A 254 26.79 5.61 18.56
CA SER A 254 26.64 6.59 17.48
C SER A 254 25.79 6.07 16.31
N MET A 255 24.72 6.79 16.00
CA MET A 255 23.82 6.55 14.87
C MET A 255 24.18 7.41 13.67
N ASN A 256 24.35 6.79 12.51
CA ASN A 256 24.52 7.51 11.25
C ASN A 256 23.27 7.32 10.38
N PRO A 257 22.48 8.37 10.10
CA PRO A 257 21.33 8.29 9.22
C PRO A 257 21.74 8.12 7.77
N VAL A 258 20.97 7.36 6.98
CA VAL A 258 21.28 7.10 5.55
C VAL A 258 21.25 8.37 4.70
N GLY A 259 20.64 9.45 5.22
CA GLY A 259 20.52 10.73 4.54
C GLY A 259 19.37 10.75 3.53
N ALA A 260 19.42 11.69 2.60
CA ALA A 260 18.35 11.91 1.63
C ALA A 260 18.18 10.70 0.67
N PRO A 261 16.94 10.34 0.33
CA PRO A 261 16.67 9.26 -0.61
C PRO A 261 16.96 9.71 -2.05
N HIS A 262 17.50 8.81 -2.86
CA HIS A 262 17.92 9.10 -4.24
C HIS A 262 16.87 8.71 -5.28
N THR A 263 16.19 7.58 -5.08
CA THR A 263 15.24 7.07 -6.07
C THR A 263 14.05 6.37 -5.42
N LEU A 264 12.87 6.55 -6.01
CA LEU A 264 11.64 5.83 -5.67
C LEU A 264 11.20 4.97 -6.85
N THR A 265 10.88 3.71 -6.59
CA THR A 265 10.25 2.83 -7.58
C THR A 265 9.07 2.09 -6.97
N VAL A 266 8.09 1.73 -7.81
CA VAL A 266 6.92 0.95 -7.41
C VAL A 266 7.15 -0.50 -7.80
N LEU A 267 7.15 -1.41 -6.81
CA LEU A 267 7.34 -2.84 -7.02
C LEU A 267 6.00 -3.57 -7.19
N ARG A 268 4.96 -3.11 -6.50
CA ARG A 268 3.60 -3.63 -6.58
C ARG A 268 2.60 -2.51 -6.36
N ASN A 269 1.54 -2.45 -7.18
CA ASN A 269 0.43 -1.52 -6.98
C ASN A 269 -0.91 -2.19 -7.28
N ASP A 270 -1.47 -2.85 -6.25
CA ASP A 270 -2.70 -3.63 -6.33
C ASP A 270 -3.61 -3.29 -5.13
N PRO A 271 -4.95 -3.45 -5.24
CA PRO A 271 -5.88 -3.04 -4.18
C PRO A 271 -5.76 -3.88 -2.89
N ALA A 272 -5.06 -5.02 -2.93
CA ALA A 272 -4.73 -5.78 -1.72
C ALA A 272 -3.41 -5.32 -1.09
N CYS A 273 -2.43 -4.87 -1.90
CA CYS A 273 -1.12 -4.46 -1.41
C CYS A 273 -0.39 -3.51 -2.37
N VAL A 274 0.24 -2.48 -1.81
CA VAL A 274 1.20 -1.62 -2.50
C VAL A 274 2.58 -1.81 -1.88
N THR A 275 3.59 -1.98 -2.73
CA THR A 275 5.00 -2.04 -2.34
C THR A 275 5.81 -1.01 -3.11
N ILE A 276 6.53 -0.16 -2.39
CA ILE A 276 7.49 0.79 -2.95
C ILE A 276 8.90 0.44 -2.50
N ARG A 277 9.88 0.87 -3.29
CA ARG A 277 11.31 0.79 -2.98
C ARG A 277 11.91 2.19 -2.98
N VAL A 278 12.51 2.55 -1.87
CA VAL A 278 13.29 3.78 -1.70
C VAL A 278 14.77 3.40 -1.68
N ALA A 279 15.55 3.96 -2.58
CA ALA A 279 16.97 3.73 -2.69
C ALA A 279 17.76 4.90 -2.11
N TYR A 280 18.80 4.59 -1.35
CA TYR A 280 19.73 5.55 -0.77
C TYR A 280 21.15 5.27 -1.23
N ASP A 281 21.92 6.34 -1.42
CA ASP A 281 23.35 6.22 -1.69
C ASP A 281 24.11 5.95 -0.38
N ALA A 282 24.81 4.82 -0.30
CA ALA A 282 25.60 4.49 0.88
C ALA A 282 26.80 5.41 1.07
N ALA A 283 27.21 6.21 0.07
CA ALA A 283 28.32 7.15 0.18
C ALA A 283 28.13 8.16 1.32
N ALA A 284 26.88 8.49 1.66
CA ALA A 284 26.53 9.35 2.79
C ALA A 284 26.86 8.71 4.16
N LEU A 285 26.84 7.37 4.24
CA LEU A 285 27.12 6.60 5.46
C LEU A 285 28.54 6.05 5.54
N VAL A 286 29.07 5.63 4.40
CA VAL A 286 30.40 5.03 4.25
C VAL A 286 31.10 5.84 3.16
N PRO A 287 31.91 6.84 3.54
CA PRO A 287 32.67 7.63 2.57
C PRO A 287 33.45 6.72 1.61
N GLY A 288 33.30 6.97 0.31
CA GLY A 288 33.95 6.17 -0.74
C GLY A 288 33.27 4.84 -1.09
N SER A 289 32.16 4.49 -0.44
CA SER A 289 31.36 3.34 -0.85
C SER A 289 30.64 3.59 -2.19
N ARG A 290 30.35 2.51 -2.90
CA ARG A 290 29.70 2.51 -4.22
C ARG A 290 28.52 1.55 -4.28
N PHE A 291 27.80 1.40 -3.17
CA PHE A 291 26.64 0.51 -3.09
C PHE A 291 25.39 1.27 -2.68
N VAL A 292 24.24 0.66 -2.95
CA VAL A 292 22.92 1.23 -2.66
C VAL A 292 22.34 0.52 -1.45
N VAL A 293 21.65 1.27 -0.60
CA VAL A 293 20.77 0.73 0.45
C VAL A 293 19.35 0.81 -0.07
N LEU A 294 18.65 -0.32 -0.11
CA LEU A 294 17.28 -0.40 -0.58
C LEU A 294 16.35 -0.60 0.61
N LEU A 295 15.30 0.21 0.70
CA LEU A 295 14.22 0.07 1.65
C LEU A 295 12.92 -0.21 0.91
N ASP A 296 12.40 -1.42 1.05
CA ASP A 296 11.10 -1.80 0.51
C ASP A 296 10.04 -1.62 1.59
N LEU A 297 9.00 -0.83 1.31
CA LEU A 297 7.85 -0.62 2.18
C LEU A 297 6.62 -1.23 1.54
N SER A 298 5.96 -2.16 2.24
CA SER A 298 4.72 -2.79 1.79
C SER A 298 3.58 -2.50 2.75
N LEU A 299 2.46 -2.02 2.22
CA LEU A 299 1.24 -1.76 2.97
C LEU A 299 0.08 -2.49 2.32
N ARG A 300 -0.70 -3.19 3.14
CA ARG A 300 -1.85 -4.00 2.71
C ARG A 300 -3.16 -3.35 3.12
N ARG A 301 -4.25 -3.72 2.43
CA ARG A 301 -5.62 -3.38 2.85
C ARG A 301 -5.84 -3.83 4.29
N GLY A 302 -6.41 -2.97 5.13
CA GLY A 302 -6.70 -3.28 6.54
C GLY A 302 -5.48 -3.45 7.47
N SER A 303 -4.25 -3.47 6.94
CA SER A 303 -3.07 -3.53 7.79
C SER A 303 -2.93 -2.24 8.58
N THR A 304 -2.58 -2.36 9.85
CA THR A 304 -2.20 -1.21 10.67
C THR A 304 -0.68 -1.05 10.75
N VAL A 305 0.06 -1.95 10.10
CA VAL A 305 1.52 -2.05 10.12
C VAL A 305 2.05 -2.00 8.69
N VAL A 306 3.10 -1.20 8.47
CA VAL A 306 3.91 -1.29 7.25
C VAL A 306 4.99 -2.34 7.44
N GLU A 307 5.20 -3.16 6.41
CA GLU A 307 6.34 -4.06 6.36
C GLU A 307 7.50 -3.36 5.69
N ALA A 308 8.65 -3.31 6.37
CA ALA A 308 9.86 -2.70 5.88
C ALA A 308 10.94 -3.74 5.69
N THR A 309 11.60 -3.73 4.54
CA THR A 309 12.71 -4.64 4.25
C THR A 309 13.90 -3.84 3.77
N VAL A 310 15.02 -3.93 4.49
CA VAL A 310 16.28 -3.30 4.09
C VAL A 310 17.19 -4.34 3.45
N THR A 311 17.68 -3.99 2.27
CA THR A 311 18.67 -4.80 1.52
C THR A 311 19.90 -3.95 1.23
N THR A 312 21.09 -4.50 1.49
CA THR A 312 22.34 -3.79 1.24
C THR A 312 23.47 -4.73 0.79
N ARG A 313 24.58 -4.14 0.30
CA ARG A 313 25.82 -4.86 0.03
C ARG A 313 26.80 -4.67 1.19
N GLY A 314 26.83 -5.64 2.09
CA GLY A 314 27.76 -5.66 3.23
C GLY A 314 27.09 -6.15 4.51
N TYR A 315 27.89 -6.56 5.48
CA TYR A 315 27.40 -6.90 6.81
C TYR A 315 27.43 -5.63 7.65
N TYR A 316 26.27 -4.98 7.78
CA TYR A 316 26.09 -3.77 8.57
C TYR A 316 24.90 -3.96 9.50
N MET A 317 24.98 -3.36 10.69
CA MET A 317 23.84 -3.27 11.58
C MET A 317 22.95 -2.11 11.15
N TRP A 318 21.75 -2.45 10.69
CA TRP A 318 20.71 -1.50 10.28
C TRP A 318 19.62 -1.44 11.33
N GLY A 319 19.15 -0.25 11.65
CA GLY A 319 18.00 -0.08 12.52
C GLY A 319 17.21 1.15 12.14
N PHE A 320 16.01 1.26 12.66
CA PHE A 320 15.27 2.49 12.61
C PHE A 320 15.41 3.27 13.92
N TYR A 321 15.57 4.57 13.81
CA TYR A 321 15.42 5.49 14.92
C TYR A 321 14.08 6.20 14.82
N ALA A 322 13.34 6.22 15.93
CA ALA A 322 12.15 7.03 16.08
C ALA A 322 12.19 7.71 17.45
N PRO A 323 11.82 9.00 17.56
CA PRO A 323 11.72 9.71 18.84
C PRO A 323 10.47 9.34 19.64
N VAL A 324 9.91 8.14 19.41
CA VAL A 324 8.63 7.71 19.97
C VAL A 324 8.91 6.61 21.00
N VAL A 325 8.21 6.63 22.13
CA VAL A 325 8.35 5.61 23.18
C VAL A 325 7.67 4.32 22.72
N TRP A 326 8.42 3.22 22.60
CA TRP A 326 7.92 1.89 22.22
C TRP A 326 8.17 0.87 23.33
N SER A 327 7.17 0.05 23.68
CA SER A 327 7.44 -1.19 24.40
C SER A 327 8.00 -2.22 23.42
N SER A 328 9.16 -2.79 23.74
CA SER A 328 9.69 -3.96 23.04
C SER A 328 10.04 -4.99 24.10
N ALA A 329 9.13 -5.92 24.31
CA ALA A 329 9.47 -7.16 24.98
C ALA A 329 8.77 -8.28 24.19
N PRO A 330 9.52 -9.26 23.67
CA PRO A 330 8.94 -10.47 23.08
C PRO A 330 8.16 -11.31 24.11
N ALA A 331 8.34 -11.03 25.40
CA ALA A 331 7.61 -11.63 26.51
C ALA A 331 7.46 -10.57 27.62
N ALA A 332 6.25 -10.42 28.15
CA ALA A 332 5.80 -9.43 29.14
C ALA A 332 5.18 -8.15 28.54
N HIS A 333 3.85 -8.15 28.66
CA HIS A 333 2.91 -7.09 28.40
C HIS A 333 3.27 -5.83 29.19
N ASP A 334 3.29 -4.68 28.53
CA ASP A 334 3.11 -3.41 29.23
C ASP A 334 2.36 -2.41 28.34
N SER A 335 1.24 -1.93 28.89
CA SER A 335 0.38 -0.92 28.30
C SER A 335 0.85 0.47 28.73
N PHE A 336 1.23 1.33 27.79
CA PHE A 336 1.28 2.77 28.03
C PHE A 336 -0.08 3.40 27.74
N THR A 337 -0.34 4.50 28.43
CA THR A 337 -1.62 5.21 28.54
C THR A 337 -2.11 5.85 27.23
N ASP A 338 -1.33 5.78 26.14
CA ASP A 338 -1.72 6.21 24.80
C ASP A 338 -1.92 5.06 23.79
N GLY A 339 -1.40 3.84 24.05
CA GLY A 339 -1.85 2.61 23.38
C GLY A 339 -1.87 2.66 21.84
N THR A 340 -1.01 3.46 21.19
CA THR A 340 -1.22 3.78 19.77
C THR A 340 -0.42 2.96 18.79
N PHE A 341 0.78 2.46 19.11
CA PHE A 341 1.66 1.92 18.07
C PHE A 341 2.60 0.81 18.57
N VAL A 342 2.95 -0.10 17.66
CA VAL A 342 3.78 -1.29 17.83
C VAL A 342 4.87 -1.35 16.76
N ALA A 343 6.09 -1.68 17.19
CA ALA A 343 7.11 -2.29 16.33
C ALA A 343 7.02 -3.81 16.47
N ALA A 344 6.79 -4.53 15.37
CA ALA A 344 6.75 -5.98 15.32
C ALA A 344 8.10 -6.50 14.78
N GLY A 345 8.71 -7.42 15.53
CA GLY A 345 10.14 -7.79 15.46
C GLY A 345 10.66 -8.24 14.09
N GLY A 346 11.99 -8.23 13.95
CA GLY A 346 12.70 -8.64 12.74
C GLY A 346 13.66 -9.81 12.96
N THR A 347 14.46 -10.15 11.94
CA THR A 347 15.54 -11.17 12.02
C THR A 347 16.68 -10.80 12.99
N ALA A 348 16.54 -9.70 13.72
CA ALA A 348 17.44 -9.32 14.79
C ALA A 348 16.66 -8.83 16.01
N ASP A 349 17.29 -8.94 17.18
CA ASP A 349 16.71 -8.53 18.44
C ASP A 349 16.53 -7.00 18.51
N LEU A 350 15.40 -6.57 19.08
CA LEU A 350 15.15 -5.19 19.46
C LEU A 350 16.05 -4.83 20.67
N GLY A 351 17.24 -4.33 20.41
CA GLY A 351 18.22 -3.91 21.41
C GLY A 351 17.97 -2.49 21.92
N TRP A 352 18.06 -2.31 23.25
CA TRP A 352 18.13 -1.01 23.89
C TRP A 352 19.56 -0.48 23.83
N PHE A 353 19.75 0.70 23.25
CA PHE A 353 21.01 1.44 23.35
C PHE A 353 20.71 2.70 24.15
N GLY A 354 21.06 2.68 25.44
CA GLY A 354 20.89 3.82 26.32
C GLY A 354 21.82 4.97 25.93
N ASP A 355 21.25 6.15 25.72
CA ASP A 355 21.98 7.42 25.61
C ASP A 355 22.21 8.09 26.99
N GLY A 356 21.85 7.41 28.09
CA GLY A 356 21.94 7.93 29.45
C GLY A 356 20.79 8.85 29.89
N SER A 357 19.78 9.08 29.03
CA SER A 357 18.55 9.78 29.41
C SER A 357 17.51 8.81 29.98
N PRO A 358 16.87 9.11 31.13
CA PRO A 358 15.81 8.27 31.71
C PRO A 358 14.52 8.23 30.88
N VAL A 359 14.49 8.92 29.73
CA VAL A 359 13.31 9.04 28.84
C VAL A 359 13.66 8.72 27.38
N SER A 360 14.84 8.17 27.06
CA SER A 360 15.21 8.00 25.64
C SER A 360 14.60 6.81 24.92
N THR A 361 14.22 7.13 23.68
CA THR A 361 13.28 6.50 22.76
C THR A 361 13.96 5.65 21.68
N SER A 362 15.26 5.36 21.82
CA SER A 362 16.03 4.66 20.78
C SER A 362 16.08 3.15 21.03
N LYS A 363 15.26 2.40 20.28
CA LYS A 363 15.39 0.94 20.18
C LYS A 363 15.83 0.55 18.78
N PHE A 364 16.90 -0.20 18.72
CA PHE A 364 17.55 -0.64 17.50
C PHE A 364 17.24 -2.09 17.23
N VAL A 365 17.46 -2.52 16.00
CA VAL A 365 17.45 -3.93 15.67
C VAL A 365 18.83 -4.29 15.15
N GLY A 366 19.59 -5.09 15.89
CA GLY A 366 20.99 -5.35 15.57
C GLY A 366 21.21 -6.75 14.99
N ALA A 367 21.27 -6.88 13.66
CA ALA A 367 21.90 -8.04 13.02
C ALA A 367 22.94 -7.56 12.01
N GLU A 368 24.11 -8.17 12.04
CA GLU A 368 25.07 -8.08 10.94
C GLU A 368 24.57 -8.95 9.77
N THR A 369 23.52 -8.49 9.09
CA THR A 369 22.96 -9.22 7.94
C THR A 369 22.78 -8.29 6.75
N ARG A 370 22.87 -8.87 5.55
CA ARG A 370 22.65 -8.17 4.28
C ARG A 370 21.18 -7.83 4.03
N PHE A 371 20.30 -8.45 4.80
CA PHE A 371 18.87 -8.40 4.70
C PHE A 371 18.30 -8.32 6.11
N VAL A 372 17.44 -7.34 6.34
CA VAL A 372 16.69 -7.24 7.59
C VAL A 372 15.26 -6.80 7.28
N GLN A 373 14.29 -7.35 8.02
CA GLN A 373 12.88 -7.07 7.83
C GLN A 373 12.23 -6.71 9.16
N TRP A 374 11.33 -5.74 9.14
CA TRP A 374 10.59 -5.24 10.30
C TRP A 374 9.16 -4.89 9.95
N GLY A 375 8.33 -4.72 10.98
CA GLY A 375 7.04 -4.06 10.86
C GLY A 375 6.91 -2.94 11.87
N TRP A 376 6.29 -1.84 11.49
CA TRP A 376 5.81 -0.86 12.47
C TRP A 376 4.47 -0.26 12.08
N GLY A 377 3.71 0.17 13.08
CA GLY A 377 2.44 0.84 12.86
C GLY A 377 1.55 0.77 14.08
N TYR A 378 0.25 0.78 13.93
CA TYR A 378 -0.67 1.18 14.98
C TYR A 378 -1.45 0.03 15.60
N LEU A 379 -1.90 0.21 16.84
CA LEU A 379 -2.77 -0.76 17.51
C LEU A 379 -4.20 -0.72 16.97
N ALA A 380 -4.74 0.46 16.69
CA ALA A 380 -6.10 0.65 16.19
C ALA A 380 -7.16 -0.16 16.97
N GLY A 381 -7.14 -0.08 18.31
CA GLY A 381 -8.06 -0.81 19.18
C GLY A 381 -7.72 -2.29 19.38
N ARG A 382 -6.62 -2.79 18.81
CA ARG A 382 -6.09 -4.14 19.05
C ARG A 382 -5.08 -4.16 20.19
N THR A 383 -4.83 -5.35 20.71
CA THR A 383 -3.70 -5.57 21.60
C THR A 383 -2.39 -5.60 20.81
N GLN A 384 -1.28 -5.26 21.47
CA GLN A 384 0.06 -5.39 20.87
C GLN A 384 0.36 -6.82 20.44
N GLN A 385 -0.14 -7.80 21.19
CA GLN A 385 -0.06 -9.20 20.82
C GLN A 385 -0.73 -9.45 19.47
N GLN A 386 -1.99 -9.04 19.29
CA GLN A 386 -2.70 -9.24 18.03
C GLN A 386 -1.96 -8.61 16.84
N VAL A 387 -1.46 -7.39 16.99
CA VAL A 387 -0.69 -6.73 15.92
C VAL A 387 0.61 -7.48 15.60
N ALA A 388 1.34 -7.92 16.62
CA ALA A 388 2.55 -8.71 16.44
C ALA A 388 2.27 -10.07 15.76
N GLN A 389 1.17 -10.73 16.13
CA GLN A 389 0.73 -11.99 15.53
C GLN A 389 0.31 -11.80 14.06
N MET A 390 -0.42 -10.73 13.74
CA MET A 390 -0.80 -10.37 12.36
C MET A 390 0.40 -10.01 11.49
N TYR A 391 1.42 -9.34 12.05
CA TYR A 391 2.67 -9.10 11.34
C TYR A 391 3.48 -10.40 11.13
N ALA A 392 3.52 -11.26 12.15
CA ALA A 392 4.19 -12.56 12.09
C ALA A 392 3.55 -13.50 11.06
N ALA A 393 2.30 -13.26 10.66
CA ALA A 393 1.68 -13.88 9.50
C ALA A 393 2.29 -13.31 8.20
N ALA A 394 3.30 -14.00 7.66
CA ALA A 394 3.83 -13.72 6.33
C ALA A 394 2.85 -14.25 5.29
N GLN A 395 1.82 -13.45 5.00
CA GLN A 395 0.81 -13.81 4.01
C GLN A 395 1.11 -13.11 2.68
N SER A 396 0.76 -13.73 1.57
CA SER A 396 0.53 -13.05 0.29
C SER A 396 -0.95 -13.15 -0.01
N GLU A 397 -1.53 -12.04 -0.42
CA GLU A 397 -2.91 -12.00 -0.86
C GLU A 397 -2.96 -11.55 -2.32
N ARG A 398 -3.84 -12.20 -3.07
CA ARG A 398 -4.24 -11.76 -4.40
C ARG A 398 -5.75 -11.94 -4.52
N THR A 399 -6.44 -10.91 -5.00
CA THR A 399 -7.86 -11.03 -5.34
C THR A 399 -8.00 -11.42 -6.80
N GLU A 400 -8.81 -12.45 -7.06
CA GLU A 400 -9.14 -12.93 -8.40
C GLU A 400 -10.66 -12.92 -8.60
N VAL A 401 -11.10 -12.92 -9.86
CA VAL A 401 -12.52 -13.08 -10.21
C VAL A 401 -12.75 -14.54 -10.58
N VAL A 402 -13.63 -15.23 -9.86
CA VAL A 402 -13.78 -16.70 -9.95
C VAL A 402 -15.06 -17.15 -10.64
N ALA A 403 -16.11 -16.34 -10.62
CA ALA A 403 -17.34 -16.61 -11.36
C ALA A 403 -17.65 -15.47 -12.34
N ARG A 404 -18.03 -15.87 -13.56
CA ARG A 404 -18.42 -15.04 -14.71
C ARG A 404 -19.93 -15.10 -14.92
#